data_AF-A0A8J8EN08-F1
#
_entry.id   AF-A0A8J8EN08-F1
#
_cell.length_a   1.000
_cell.length_b   1.000
_cell.length_c   1.000
_cell.angle_alpha   90.00
_cell.angle_beta   90.00
_cell.angle_gamma   90.00
#
_symmetry.space_group_name_H-M   'P 1'
#
loop_
_entity.id
_entity.type
_entity.pdbx_description
1 polymer ?
#
loop_
_entity_poly.entity_id
_entity_poly.type
_entity_poly.pdbx_seq_one_letter_code
_entity_poly.pdbx_strand_id
1 'polypeptide(L)' 'MITSLHIRNFRGISNLRLNDLSRINVVVGRNNVGKSSVLEAIAIAVGAVNQDSSVLKRVLTQVLKWRGWLG' A
#
# COMPACT_ATOMS: atom_id res chain seq x y z
N MET A 1 9.87 10.24 -6.52
CA MET A 1 9.49 9.09 -7.38
C MET A 1 9.85 7.81 -6.64
N ILE A 2 8.99 6.79 -6.63
CA ILE A 2 9.27 5.53 -5.90
C ILE A 2 10.07 4.62 -6.82
N THR A 3 11.30 4.29 -6.45
CA THR A 3 12.21 3.44 -7.23
C THR A 3 12.30 2.01 -6.69
N SER A 4 11.95 1.81 -5.42
CA SER A 4 11.89 0.50 -4.77
C SER A 4 10.78 0.46 -3.73
N LEU A 5 10.29 -0.74 -3.44
CA LEU A 5 9.24 -0.99 -2.46
C LEU A 5 9.58 -2.26 -1.67
N HIS A 6 9.58 -2.16 -0.34
CA HIS A 6 9.69 -3.31 0.55
C HIS A 6 8.49 -3.36 1.48
N ILE A 7 7.68 -4.41 1.36
CA ILE A 7 6.53 -4.69 2.22
C ILE A 7 6.84 -5.92 3.08
N ARG A 8 6.64 -5.82 4.40
CA ARG A 8 6.82 -6.92 5.34
C ARG A 8 5.63 -7.02 6.28
N ASN A 9 5.20 -8.25 6.58
CA ASN A 9 4.16 -8.55 7.56
C ASN A 9 2.88 -7.72 7.39
N PHE A 10 2.44 -7.52 6.15
CA PHE A 10 1.30 -6.67 5.84
C PHE A 10 0.25 -7.43 5.03
N ARG A 11 -0.93 -7.64 5.62
CA ARG A 11 -2.15 -8.14 4.94
C ARG A 11 -1.89 -9.33 4.00
N GLY A 12 -1.32 -10.41 4.53
CA GLY A 12 -1.01 -11.65 3.80
C GLY A 12 0.32 -11.62 3.04
N ILE A 13 0.99 -10.47 2.98
CA ILE A 13 2.34 -10.33 2.41
C ILE A 13 3.34 -10.50 3.56
N SER A 14 4.00 -11.66 3.61
CA SER A 14 5.07 -11.93 4.58
C SER A 14 6.31 -11.10 4.27
N ASN A 15 6.78 -11.14 3.02
CA ASN A 15 7.93 -10.38 2.54
C ASN A 15 7.86 -10.20 1.02
N LEU A 16 7.74 -8.95 0.55
CA LEU A 16 7.77 -8.59 -0.87
C LEU A 16 8.76 -7.46 -1.09
N ARG A 17 9.76 -7.70 -1.94
CA ARG A 17 10.68 -6.67 -2.43
C ARG A 17 10.50 -6.48 -3.93
N LEU A 18 10.22 -5.25 -4.32
CA LEU A 18 10.19 -4.81 -5.72
C LEU A 18 11.30 -3.78 -5.87
N ASN A 19 12.28 -4.09 -6.72
CA ASN A 19 13.34 -3.18 -7.11
C ASN A 19 13.04 -2.64 -8.51
N ASP A 20 13.75 -1.59 -8.91
CA ASP A 20 13.73 -1.05 -10.28
C ASP A 20 12.33 -0.67 -10.79
N LEU A 21 11.50 -0.11 -9.90
CA LEU A 21 10.16 0.36 -10.27
C LEU A 21 10.27 1.49 -11.31
N SER A 22 9.61 1.29 -12.45
CA SER A 22 9.57 2.28 -13.52
C SER A 22 8.49 3.33 -13.27
N ARG A 23 8.39 4.33 -14.16
CA ARG A 23 7.32 5.33 -14.12
C ARG A 23 5.93 4.71 -14.18
N ILE A 24 5.79 3.59 -14.90
CA ILE A 24 4.56 2.81 -15.02
C ILE A 24 4.89 1.38 -14.62
N ASN A 25 4.10 0.80 -13.73
CA ASN A 25 4.21 -0.60 -13.31
C ASN A 25 2.83 -1.24 -13.37
N VAL A 26 2.75 -2.50 -13.80
CA VAL A 26 1.49 -3.23 -13.93
C VAL A 26 1.49 -4.40 -12.95
N VAL A 27 0.55 -4.40 -12.00
CA VAL A 27 0.42 -5.46 -10.99
C VAL A 27 -0.75 -6.38 -11.37
N VAL A 28 -0.43 -7.60 -11.78
CA VAL A 28 -1.41 -8.62 -12.24
C VAL A 28 -1.41 -9.85 -11.35
N GLY A 29 -2.48 -10.63 -11.42
CA GLY A 29 -2.64 -11.87 -10.66
C GLY A 29 -4.11 -12.17 -10.34
N ARG A 30 -4.37 -13.37 -9.79
CA ARG A 30 -5.72 -13.81 -9.41
C ARG A 30 -6.36 -12.91 -8.35
N ASN A 31 -7.69 -12.98 -8.20
CA ASN A 31 -8.35 -12.27 -7.10
C ASN A 31 -7.83 -12.74 -5.74
N ASN A 32 -7.81 -11.83 -4.77
CA ASN A 32 -7.39 -12.07 -3.40
C ASN A 32 -5.90 -12.41 -3.16
N VAL A 33 -5.03 -12.34 -4.18
CA VAL A 33 -3.57 -12.64 -4.02
C VAL A 33 -2.74 -11.48 -3.45
N GLY A 34 -3.36 -10.45 -2.89
CA GLY A 34 -2.65 -9.33 -2.26
C GLY A 34 -2.36 -8.12 -3.17
N LYS A 35 -2.89 -8.07 -4.40
CA LYS A 35 -2.71 -6.90 -5.30
C LYS A 35 -3.16 -5.58 -4.66
N SER A 36 -4.37 -5.56 -4.08
CA SER A 36 -4.86 -4.39 -3.35
C SER A 36 -4.01 -4.09 -2.11
N SER A 37 -3.51 -5.12 -1.43
CA SER A 37 -2.61 -4.94 -0.28
C SER A 37 -1.31 -4.23 -0.66
N VAL A 38 -0.76 -4.47 -1.86
CA VAL A 38 0.41 -3.73 -2.36
C VAL A 38 0.08 -2.24 -2.53
N LEU A 39 -1.04 -1.90 -3.17
CA LEU A 39 -1.45 -0.51 -3.38
C LEU A 39 -1.77 0.20 -2.06
N GLU A 40 -2.41 -0.47 -1.12
CA GLU A 40 -2.70 0.07 0.22
C GLU A 40 -1.42 0.33 1.02
N ALA A 41 -0.44 -0.58 0.97
CA ALA A 41 0.85 -0.39 1.62
C ALA A 41 1.58 0.84 1.08
N ILE A 42 1.58 1.04 -0.25
CA ILE A 42 2.13 2.23 -0.89
C ILE A 42 1.40 3.48 -0.41
N ALA A 43 0.07 3.47 -0.42
CA ALA A 43 -0.73 4.62 0.00
C ALA A 43 -0.43 5.01 1.45
N ILE A 44 -0.39 4.05 2.37
CA ILE A 44 -0.06 4.29 3.78
C ILE A 44 1.38 4.82 3.92
N ALA A 45 2.34 4.21 3.26
CA ALA A 45 3.74 4.63 3.33
C ALA A 45 3.93 6.07 2.83
N VAL A 46 3.33 6.43 1.70
CA VAL A 46 3.37 7.80 1.17
C VAL A 46 2.66 8.78 2.10
N GLY A 47 1.51 8.39 2.67
CA GLY A 47 0.81 9.19 3.67
C GLY A 47 1.64 9.43 4.94
N ALA A 48 2.41 8.42 5.38
CA ALA A 48 3.22 8.48 6.60
C ALA A 48 4.49 9.34 6.44
N VAL A 49 5.04 9.44 5.23
CA VAL A 49 6.20 10.32 4.94
C VAL A 49 5.76 11.78 4.74
N ASN A 50 4.46 12.05 4.63
CA ASN A 50 3.96 13.41 4.49
C ASN A 50 4.12 14.19 5.81
N GLN A 51 4.47 15.48 5.71
CA GLN A 51 4.61 16.36 6.89
C GLN A 51 3.26 16.63 7.57
N ASP A 52 2.15 16.53 6.83
CA ASP A 52 0.80 16.67 7.36
C ASP A 52 0.24 15.31 7.80
N SER A 53 0.12 15.15 9.12
CA SER A 53 -0.45 13.95 9.75
C SER A 53 -1.93 13.70 9.39
N SER A 54 -2.65 14.73 8.92
CA SER A 54 -4.03 14.60 8.45
C SER A 54 -4.14 13.68 7.23
N VAL A 55 -3.11 13.68 6.36
CA VAL A 55 -3.05 12.86 5.15
C VAL A 55 -2.97 11.39 5.53
N LEU A 56 -2.06 11.02 6.45
CA LEU A 56 -1.97 9.66 6.95
C LEU A 56 -3.29 9.22 7.58
N LYS A 57 -3.88 10.05 8.43
CA LYS A 57 -5.16 9.74 9.08
C LYS A 57 -6.26 9.47 8.05
N ARG A 58 -6.36 10.30 7.01
CA ARG A 58 -7.34 10.14 5.92
C ARG A 58 -7.10 8.85 5.14
N VAL A 59 -5.86 8.60 4.73
CA VAL A 59 -5.49 7.40 3.97
C VAL A 59 -5.77 6.14 4.80
N LEU A 60 -5.32 6.11 6.05
CA LEU A 60 -5.54 4.98 6.94
C LEU A 60 -7.05 4.74 7.15
N THR A 61 -7.82 5.79 7.40
CA THR A 61 -9.29 5.69 7.53
C THR A 61 -9.92 5.10 6.28
N GLN A 62 -9.48 5.53 5.09
CA GLN A 62 -10.01 5.00 3.83
C GLN A 62 -9.65 3.52 3.62
N VAL A 63 -8.41 3.15 3.93
CA VAL A 63 -7.94 1.76 3.84
C VAL A 63 -8.68 0.85 4.82
N LEU A 64 -9.07 1.37 5.99
CA LEU A 64 -9.89 0.64 6.97
C LEU A 64 -11.35 0.52 6.50
N LYS A 65 -11.94 1.58 5.93
CA LYS A 65 -13.28 1.54 5.33
C LYS A 65 -13.37 0.53 4.19
N TRP A 66 -12.40 0.50 3.28
CA TRP A 66 -12.36 -0.49 2.19
C TRP A 66 -12.30 -1.94 2.67
N ARG A 67 -11.81 -2.18 3.89
CA ARG A 67 -11.79 -3.52 4.51
C ARG A 67 -12.98 -3.78 5.42
N GLY A 68 -13.92 -2.86 5.53
CA GLY A 68 -15.10 -3.00 6.38
C GLY A 68 -14.79 -2.96 7.88
N TRP A 69 -13.64 -2.40 8.28
CA TRP A 69 -13.27 -2.29 9.70
C TRP A 69 -13.85 -1.04 10.37
N LEU A 70 -14.18 -0.04 9.57
CA LEU A 70 -14.87 1.17 10.01
C LEU A 70 -16.18 1.27 9.24
N GLY A 71 -17.28 1.16 9.98
CA GLY A 71 -18.66 1.41 9.58
C GLY A 71 -19.28 2.36 10.59
#